data_AF-A0A2V8KBA7-F1
#
_entry.id   AF-A0A2V8KBA7-F1
#
_cell.length_a   1.000
_cell.length_b   1.000
_cell.length_c   1.000
_cell.angle_alpha   90.00
_cell.angle_beta   90.00
_cell.angle_gamma   90.00
#
_symmetry.space_group_name_H-M   'P 1'
#
loop_
_entity.id
_entity.type
_entity.pdbx_description
1 polymer ?
#
loop_
_entity_poly.entity_id
_entity_poly.type
_entity_poly.pdbx_seq_one_letter_code
_entity_poly.pdbx_strand_id
1 'polypeptide(L)'
;MSCFKTLAPRLGIIYDVFGNHKTALKAGFGKYNTPITTSVTQNFNPMYLATVNVPWVGAPATACQSSGCYPSGSGFGQGNIGANPNPLFGVLQNRALDPNFSREYNLQYSVGVQHEFMRGVTLNFNWNRRSDYHQILTLNRAVPFSAWTPYQIINPLDGTPLTVFNLQPAYFGITPQVYQTNGRQSTRSNTYNGFETSVTARLPRGAFFFAGWTIERQIDRACDMSAGTNLLNDPNSLRFCDWTGHLYQELGRISGIPYRNEFKLTASVPLRWGFQMSTSLYADPVYSTTFGTNLAFNNSTSVYSPMALFSGQQMGLYAVNWNITPMTRYPTDCSVCPQDPGNPNLNSSVSGHQVLHIRVKHSYR
;
A
#
# COMPACT_ATOMS: atom_id res chain seq x y z
N MET A 1 0.00 23.24 14.50
CA MET A 1 0.73 22.29 13.62
C MET A 1 1.35 22.93 12.35
N SER A 2 1.47 24.26 12.22
CA SER A 2 1.85 24.86 10.92
C SER A 2 3.29 25.40 10.78
N CYS A 3 4.10 25.48 11.84
CA CYS A 3 5.46 26.02 11.74
C CYS A 3 6.52 24.98 12.07
N PHE A 4 6.97 24.24 11.05
CA PHE A 4 8.18 23.42 11.16
C PHE A 4 9.38 24.25 10.73
N LYS A 5 10.42 24.32 11.57
CA LYS A 5 11.70 24.93 11.21
C LYS A 5 12.57 23.86 10.54
N THR A 6 12.34 23.61 9.26
CA THR A 6 13.04 22.56 8.50
C THR A 6 13.88 23.13 7.37
N LEU A 7 15.19 22.92 7.42
CA LEU A 7 16.09 23.17 6.28
C LEU A 7 15.89 22.10 5.20
N ALA A 8 15.80 22.53 3.95
CA ALA A 8 15.60 21.69 2.77
C ALA A 8 16.60 22.06 1.66
N PRO A 9 17.89 21.69 1.81
CA PRO A 9 18.91 22.04 0.83
C PRO A 9 18.66 21.31 -0.49
N ARG A 10 19.07 21.97 -1.59
CA ARG A 10 19.10 21.39 -2.93
C ARG A 10 20.39 21.83 -3.60
N LEU A 11 21.15 20.85 -4.08
CA LEU A 11 22.47 21.05 -4.68
C LEU A 11 22.52 20.28 -5.99
N GLY A 12 23.15 20.88 -6.99
CA GLY A 12 23.38 20.26 -8.28
C GLY A 12 24.75 20.65 -8.80
N ILE A 13 25.47 19.69 -9.38
CA ILE A 13 26.79 19.88 -9.98
C ILE A 13 26.76 19.28 -11.37
N ILE A 14 27.30 20.01 -12.34
CA ILE A 14 27.48 19.55 -13.72
C ILE A 14 28.93 19.79 -14.09
N TYR A 15 29.56 18.78 -14.67
CA TYR A 15 30.96 18.84 -15.10
C TYR A 15 31.08 18.35 -16.55
N ASP A 16 31.69 19.18 -17.39
CA ASP A 16 32.09 18.80 -18.74
C ASP A 16 33.43 18.06 -18.68
N VAL A 17 33.41 16.77 -19.00
CA VAL A 17 34.53 15.85 -18.78
C VAL A 17 35.73 16.18 -19.67
N PHE A 18 35.49 16.71 -20.87
CA PHE A 18 36.53 16.93 -21.87
C PHE A 18 36.67 18.40 -22.29
N GLY A 19 35.82 19.29 -21.77
CA GLY A 19 35.78 20.71 -22.14
C GLY A 19 35.28 20.96 -23.57
N ASN A 20 34.76 19.94 -24.24
CA ASN A 20 34.25 20.00 -25.61
C ASN A 20 32.72 20.01 -25.68
N HIS A 21 32.04 20.08 -24.53
CA HIS A 21 30.59 20.10 -24.35
C HIS A 21 29.85 18.86 -24.85
N LYS A 22 30.57 17.76 -25.14
CA LYS A 22 29.97 16.52 -25.63
C LYS A 22 29.71 15.50 -24.53
N THR A 23 30.39 15.58 -23.39
CA THR A 23 30.22 14.63 -22.29
C THR A 23 30.06 15.37 -20.98
N ALA A 24 28.87 15.29 -20.39
CA ALA A 24 28.58 15.93 -19.12
C ALA A 24 28.25 14.88 -18.05
N LEU A 25 28.96 14.94 -16.93
CA LEU A 25 28.59 14.28 -15.69
C LEU A 25 27.69 15.22 -14.88
N LYS A 26 26.59 14.69 -14.34
CA LYS A 26 25.61 15.43 -13.55
C LYS A 26 25.40 14.72 -12.22
N ALA A 27 25.40 15.47 -11.14
CA ALA A 27 25.07 14.97 -9.81
C ALA A 27 24.11 15.93 -9.13
N GLY A 28 23.17 15.39 -8.36
CA GLY A 28 22.14 16.17 -7.68
C GLY A 28 21.76 15.55 -6.34
N PHE A 29 21.48 16.42 -5.39
CA PHE A 29 20.94 16.08 -4.08
C PHE A 29 19.85 17.07 -3.71
N GLY A 30 18.75 16.58 -3.14
CA GLY A 30 17.72 17.44 -2.60
C GLY A 30 16.96 16.81 -1.45
N LYS A 31 16.61 17.63 -0.46
CA LYS A 31 15.62 17.28 0.56
C LYS A 31 14.29 17.95 0.24
N TYR A 32 13.20 17.18 0.27
CA TYR A 32 11.85 17.70 0.04
C TYR A 32 10.94 17.30 1.19
N ASN A 33 10.33 18.28 1.86
CA ASN A 33 9.43 18.01 2.98
C ASN A 33 8.00 17.80 2.46
N THR A 34 7.36 16.71 2.87
CA THR A 34 5.98 16.36 2.49
C THR A 34 5.02 17.45 2.98
N PRO A 35 4.14 18.03 2.14
CA PRO A 35 3.15 19.01 2.59
C PRO A 35 2.21 18.39 3.62
N ILE A 36 2.05 19.06 4.77
CA ILE A 36 0.98 18.72 5.71
C ILE A 36 -0.29 19.37 5.18
N THR A 37 -1.18 18.55 4.63
CA THR A 37 -2.46 19.00 4.07
C THR A 37 -3.57 18.87 5.10
N THR A 38 -4.77 19.31 4.73
CA THR A 38 -5.99 19.22 5.56
C THR A 38 -6.26 17.80 6.05
N SER A 39 -5.90 16.77 5.28
CA SER A 39 -6.05 15.36 5.69
C SER A 39 -5.35 15.03 7.00
N VAL A 40 -4.18 15.63 7.27
CA VAL A 40 -3.42 15.40 8.51
C VAL A 40 -3.96 16.25 9.65
N THR A 41 -4.38 17.48 9.39
CA THR A 41 -4.94 18.35 10.44
C THR A 41 -6.36 17.95 10.83
N GLN A 42 -7.13 17.37 9.91
CA GLN A 42 -8.48 16.84 10.16
C GLN A 42 -8.47 15.68 11.16
N ASN A 43 -7.35 14.96 11.29
CA ASN A 43 -7.18 13.93 12.33
C ASN A 43 -7.30 14.46 13.77
N PHE A 44 -7.13 15.78 13.95
CA PHE A 44 -7.26 16.48 15.24
C PHE A 44 -8.54 17.30 15.32
N ASN A 45 -9.37 17.29 14.27
CA ASN A 45 -10.64 17.98 14.28
C ASN A 45 -11.70 17.07 14.93
N PRO A 46 -12.26 17.45 16.09
CA PRO A 46 -13.32 16.68 16.73
C PRO A 46 -14.64 16.70 15.94
N MET A 47 -14.79 17.63 14.98
CA MET A 47 -16.00 17.78 14.15
C MET A 47 -15.86 16.97 12.86
N TYR A 48 -16.39 15.75 12.87
CA TYR A 48 -16.45 14.88 11.69
C TYR A 48 -17.75 14.08 11.67
N LEU A 49 -18.15 13.65 10.47
CA LEU A 49 -19.30 12.77 10.30
C LEU A 49 -18.90 11.34 10.69
N ALA A 50 -19.57 10.77 11.69
CA ALA A 50 -19.44 9.36 12.03
C ALA A 50 -20.72 8.62 11.64
N THR A 51 -20.56 7.42 11.08
CA THR A 51 -21.68 6.51 10.79
C THR A 51 -21.45 5.21 11.54
N VAL A 52 -22.51 4.64 12.09
CA VAL A 52 -22.51 3.27 12.63
C VAL A 52 -23.63 2.49 11.96
N ASN A 53 -23.30 1.30 11.48
CA ASN A 53 -24.29 0.38 10.95
C ASN A 53 -24.84 -0.43 12.10
N VAL A 54 -26.15 -0.45 12.24
CA VAL A 54 -26.84 -1.19 13.30
C VAL A 54 -27.64 -2.32 12.66
N PRO A 55 -27.61 -3.54 13.21
CA PRO A 55 -28.45 -4.61 12.68
C PRO A 55 -29.93 -4.26 12.90
N TRP A 56 -30.74 -4.48 11.87
CA TRP A 56 -32.19 -4.46 11.99
C TRP A 56 -32.67 -5.80 12.54
N VAL A 57 -33.05 -5.80 13.82
CA VAL A 57 -33.53 -6.99 14.50
C VAL A 57 -34.96 -7.30 14.04
N GLY A 58 -35.14 -8.48 13.46
CA GLY A 58 -36.43 -8.91 12.91
C GLY A 58 -36.80 -8.23 11.59
N ALA A 59 -35.81 -7.90 10.75
CA ALA A 59 -36.04 -7.36 9.41
C ALA A 59 -36.93 -8.32 8.58
N PRO A 60 -37.92 -7.81 7.82
CA PRO A 60 -38.78 -8.64 7.00
C PRO A 60 -37.97 -9.36 5.90
N ALA A 61 -38.24 -10.66 5.71
CA ALA A 61 -37.56 -11.49 4.72
C ALA A 61 -38.06 -11.29 3.27
N THR A 62 -39.06 -10.44 3.06
CA THR A 62 -39.63 -10.11 1.75
C THR A 62 -39.45 -8.62 1.44
N ALA A 63 -39.41 -8.28 0.14
CA ALA A 63 -39.24 -6.90 -0.31
C ALA A 63 -40.38 -6.01 0.19
N CYS A 64 -40.02 -4.86 0.76
CA CYS A 64 -40.97 -3.93 1.33
C CYS A 64 -41.89 -3.34 0.27
N GLN A 65 -43.20 -3.49 0.46
CA GLN A 65 -44.21 -2.83 -0.35
C GLN A 65 -44.34 -1.34 0.05
N SER A 66 -45.04 -0.56 -0.78
CA SER A 66 -44.92 0.91 -0.99
C SER A 66 -44.99 1.84 0.23
N SER A 67 -45.34 1.36 1.42
CA SER A 67 -45.20 2.08 2.70
C SER A 67 -44.00 1.50 3.45
N GLY A 68 -42.84 2.13 3.24
CA GLY A 68 -41.51 1.59 3.54
C GLY A 68 -41.39 0.88 4.88
N CYS A 69 -40.75 -0.29 4.87
CA CYS A 69 -40.31 -0.92 6.10
C CYS A 69 -39.07 -0.18 6.58
N TYR A 70 -39.16 0.44 7.76
CA TYR A 70 -38.03 0.93 8.50
C TYR A 70 -38.07 0.33 9.92
N PRO A 71 -36.92 0.11 10.57
CA PRO A 71 -36.90 -0.37 11.94
C PRO A 71 -37.62 0.61 12.87
N SER A 72 -38.48 0.11 13.76
CA SER A 72 -39.09 0.91 14.82
C SER A 72 -38.16 1.03 16.03
N GLY A 73 -38.04 2.21 16.64
CA GLY A 73 -37.20 2.42 17.82
C GLY A 73 -36.74 3.87 17.98
N SER A 74 -36.40 4.25 19.21
CA SER A 74 -35.93 5.61 19.56
C SER A 74 -34.41 5.69 19.78
N GLY A 75 -33.69 4.58 19.65
CA GLY A 75 -32.25 4.51 19.86
C GLY A 75 -31.70 3.09 19.77
N PHE A 76 -30.39 2.92 19.98
CA PHE A 76 -29.75 1.60 19.94
C PHE A 76 -30.36 0.65 20.98
N GLY A 77 -30.61 -0.59 20.56
CA GLY A 77 -31.18 -1.63 21.41
C GLY A 77 -32.67 -1.46 21.73
N GLN A 78 -33.35 -0.47 21.12
CA GLN A 78 -34.77 -0.20 21.32
C GLN A 78 -35.58 -0.69 20.10
N GLY A 79 -36.70 -1.38 20.36
CA GLY A 79 -37.58 -1.88 19.30
C GLY A 79 -36.87 -2.88 18.36
N ASN A 80 -36.86 -2.57 17.06
CA ASN A 80 -36.18 -3.32 16.02
C ASN A 80 -34.78 -2.79 15.69
N ILE A 81 -34.31 -1.76 16.40
CA ILE A 81 -32.96 -1.22 16.27
C ILE A 81 -32.04 -2.07 17.16
N GLY A 82 -31.09 -2.77 16.56
CA GLY A 82 -30.12 -3.60 17.28
C GLY A 82 -29.26 -2.81 18.28
N ALA A 83 -28.58 -3.53 19.17
CA ALA A 83 -27.65 -2.93 20.13
C ALA A 83 -26.53 -2.17 19.42
N ASN A 84 -25.98 -1.14 20.07
CA ASN A 84 -24.88 -0.36 19.53
C ASN A 84 -23.64 -1.26 19.37
N PRO A 85 -23.17 -1.53 18.15
CA PRO A 85 -21.99 -2.37 17.96
C PRO A 85 -20.69 -1.62 18.27
N ASN A 86 -20.74 -0.30 18.42
CA ASN A 86 -19.60 0.55 18.74
C ASN A 86 -19.92 1.46 19.95
N PRO A 87 -19.57 1.06 21.19
CA PRO A 87 -19.84 1.85 22.39
C PRO A 87 -19.19 3.25 22.39
N LEU A 88 -18.28 3.53 21.45
CA LEU A 88 -17.63 4.82 21.28
C LEU A 88 -18.30 5.72 20.24
N PHE A 89 -19.40 5.27 19.60
CA PHE A 89 -20.14 6.08 18.64
C PHE A 89 -20.71 7.34 19.33
N GLY A 90 -20.42 8.51 18.76
CA GLY A 90 -20.80 9.81 19.34
C GLY A 90 -19.87 10.32 20.45
N VAL A 91 -18.84 9.55 20.83
CA VAL A 91 -17.83 9.97 21.81
C VAL A 91 -16.66 10.61 21.08
N LEU A 92 -16.33 11.86 21.43
CA LEU A 92 -15.17 12.56 20.90
C LEU A 92 -13.89 11.81 21.25
N GLN A 93 -13.21 11.29 20.22
CA GLN A 93 -11.89 10.67 20.37
C GLN A 93 -10.83 11.72 20.11
N ASN A 94 -10.17 12.18 21.18
CA ASN A 94 -9.08 13.14 21.03
C ASN A 94 -7.81 12.40 20.56
N ARG A 95 -7.11 13.00 19.60
CA ARG A 95 -5.83 12.50 19.10
C ARG A 95 -4.70 13.37 19.66
N ALA A 96 -3.82 12.76 20.44
CA ALA A 96 -2.63 13.46 20.91
C ALA A 96 -1.56 13.49 19.80
N LEU A 97 -0.85 14.61 19.68
CA LEU A 97 0.32 14.75 18.81
C LEU A 97 1.59 14.53 19.64
N ASP A 98 2.56 13.83 19.09
CA ASP A 98 3.90 13.73 19.67
C ASP A 98 4.55 15.12 19.80
N PRO A 99 5.02 15.52 21.00
CA PRO A 99 5.77 16.75 21.16
C PRO A 99 7.02 16.85 20.27
N ASN A 100 7.62 15.71 19.92
CA ASN A 100 8.77 15.58 19.03
C ASN A 100 8.37 15.29 17.58
N PHE A 101 7.08 15.45 17.23
CA PHE A 101 6.61 15.26 15.86
C PHE A 101 7.36 16.19 14.90
N SER A 102 7.90 15.59 13.85
CA SER A 102 8.65 16.27 12.80
C SER A 102 8.00 16.02 11.45
N ARG A 103 8.29 16.90 10.50
CA ARG A 103 7.71 16.80 9.16
C ARG A 103 8.37 15.65 8.41
N GLU A 104 7.55 14.79 7.82
CA GLU A 104 8.02 13.79 6.86
C GLU A 104 8.78 14.49 5.72
N TYR A 105 9.85 13.87 5.26
CA TYR A 105 10.63 14.35 4.14
C TYR A 105 11.18 13.20 3.32
N ASN A 106 11.54 13.49 2.08
CA ASN A 106 12.32 12.59 1.25
C ASN A 106 13.69 13.19 0.95
N LEU A 107 14.68 12.30 0.83
CA LEU A 107 15.98 12.62 0.28
C LEU A 107 16.03 12.03 -1.13
N GLN A 108 16.43 12.86 -2.09
CA GLN A 108 16.56 12.49 -3.48
C GLN A 108 18.00 12.69 -3.92
N TYR A 109 18.53 11.68 -4.59
CA TYR A 109 19.85 11.64 -5.18
C TYR A 109 19.71 11.32 -6.66
N SER A 110 20.46 12.02 -7.48
CA SER A 110 20.52 11.76 -8.92
C SER A 110 21.97 11.81 -9.39
N VAL A 111 22.39 10.85 -10.20
CA VAL A 111 23.66 10.88 -10.92
C VAL A 111 23.38 10.55 -12.38
N GLY A 112 23.94 11.29 -13.32
CA GLY A 112 23.72 11.02 -14.73
C GLY A 112 24.93 11.37 -15.59
N VAL A 113 25.01 10.69 -16.74
CA VAL A 113 25.98 10.95 -17.79
C VAL A 113 25.21 11.23 -19.06
N GLN A 114 25.53 12.33 -19.72
CA GLN A 114 25.03 12.65 -21.05
C GLN A 114 26.21 12.71 -22.01
N HIS A 115 26.10 12.02 -23.14
CA HIS A 115 27.14 11.97 -24.16
C HIS A 115 26.57 12.20 -25.56
N GLU A 116 27.07 13.19 -26.28
CA GLU A 116 26.90 13.29 -27.73
C GLU A 116 27.83 12.30 -28.41
N PHE A 117 27.28 11.17 -28.84
CA PHE A 117 28.02 10.10 -29.51
C PHE A 117 28.44 10.51 -30.93
N MET A 118 27.52 11.15 -31.65
CA MET A 118 27.78 11.80 -32.94
C MET A 118 26.78 12.94 -33.12
N ARG A 119 26.98 13.78 -34.14
CA ARG A 119 26.06 14.88 -34.42
C ARG A 119 24.63 14.34 -34.59
N GLY A 120 23.74 14.82 -33.73
CA GLY A 120 22.33 14.43 -33.73
C GLY A 120 22.02 13.16 -32.92
N VAL A 121 23.00 12.45 -32.36
CA VAL A 121 22.78 11.26 -31.52
C VAL A 121 23.33 11.49 -30.11
N THR A 122 22.45 11.41 -29.13
CA THR A 122 22.77 11.60 -27.71
C THR A 122 22.40 10.36 -26.91
N LEU A 123 23.34 9.89 -26.11
CA LEU A 123 23.17 8.83 -25.12
C LEU A 123 23.02 9.47 -23.74
N ASN A 124 22.09 8.97 -22.94
CA ASN A 124 21.90 9.37 -21.56
C ASN A 124 21.84 8.15 -20.67
N PHE A 125 22.46 8.26 -19.51
CA PHE A 125 22.29 7.35 -18.38
C PHE A 125 21.98 8.19 -17.15
N ASN A 126 21.00 7.78 -16.36
CA ASN A 126 20.66 8.41 -15.08
C ASN A 126 20.42 7.32 -14.03
N TRP A 127 20.85 7.59 -12.82
CA TRP A 127 20.51 6.84 -11.62
C TRP A 127 19.79 7.79 -10.67
N ASN A 128 18.59 7.40 -10.24
CA ASN A 128 17.74 8.18 -9.35
C ASN A 128 17.41 7.33 -8.11
N ARG A 129 17.70 7.86 -6.92
CA ARG A 129 17.38 7.22 -5.63
C ARG A 129 16.55 8.18 -4.79
N ARG A 130 15.44 7.68 -4.26
CA ARG A 130 14.62 8.38 -3.28
C ARG A 130 14.46 7.53 -2.02
N SER A 131 14.51 8.16 -0.87
CA SER A 131 14.20 7.53 0.41
C SER A 131 13.35 8.48 1.26
N ASP A 132 12.22 7.99 1.77
CA ASP A 132 11.33 8.72 2.66
C ASP A 132 11.71 8.47 4.12
N TYR A 133 11.56 9.51 4.94
CA TYR A 133 11.95 9.57 6.35
C TYR A 133 10.88 10.26 7.19
N HIS A 134 10.80 9.85 8.45
CA HIS A 134 9.87 10.43 9.44
C HIS A 134 8.41 10.36 8.97
N GLN A 135 8.05 9.27 8.29
CA GLN A 135 6.70 9.07 7.79
C GLN A 135 5.68 9.11 8.93
N ILE A 136 4.51 9.68 8.67
CA ILE A 136 3.48 9.85 9.70
C ILE A 136 2.97 8.47 10.14
N LEU A 137 2.85 8.29 11.45
CA LEU A 137 2.40 7.07 12.10
C LEU A 137 1.33 7.40 13.12
N THR A 138 0.27 6.60 13.17
CA THR A 138 -0.72 6.65 14.26
C THR A 138 -0.60 5.40 15.10
N LEU A 139 -0.64 5.53 16.42
CA LEU A 139 -0.68 4.40 17.35
C LEU A 139 -1.84 4.56 18.32
N ASN A 140 -2.39 3.44 18.79
CA ASN A 140 -3.31 3.41 19.91
C ASN A 140 -2.64 2.79 21.14
N ARG A 141 -2.42 3.57 22.21
CA ARG A 141 -1.77 3.07 23.43
C ARG A 141 -2.70 2.25 24.33
N ALA A 142 -4.02 2.32 24.12
CA ALA A 142 -4.99 1.57 24.90
C ALA A 142 -5.00 0.08 24.55
N VAL A 143 -4.59 -0.27 23.32
CA VAL A 143 -4.53 -1.64 22.82
C VAL A 143 -3.06 -2.00 22.51
N PRO A 144 -2.28 -2.41 23.52
CA PRO A 144 -0.90 -2.86 23.33
C PRO A 144 -0.85 -4.22 22.63
N PHE A 145 0.34 -4.67 22.23
CA PHE A 145 0.53 -6.01 21.63
C PHE A 145 0.03 -7.14 22.56
N SER A 146 0.15 -6.98 23.88
CA SER A 146 -0.35 -7.96 24.87
C SER A 146 -1.87 -8.12 24.90
N ALA A 147 -2.63 -7.21 24.26
CA ALA A 147 -4.06 -7.32 24.07
C ALA A 147 -4.45 -8.37 23.01
N TRP A 148 -3.46 -8.95 22.32
CA TRP A 148 -3.65 -9.91 21.24
C TRP A 148 -3.17 -11.29 21.66
N THR A 149 -3.96 -12.30 21.30
CA THR A 149 -3.66 -13.70 21.53
C THR A 149 -3.35 -14.38 20.21
N PRO A 150 -2.17 -15.01 20.05
CA PRO A 150 -1.86 -15.75 18.84
C PRO A 150 -2.73 -17.01 18.76
N TYR A 151 -3.19 -17.30 17.56
CA TYR A 151 -3.99 -18.47 17.20
C TYR A 151 -3.44 -19.04 15.90
N GLN A 152 -3.25 -20.36 15.85
CA GLN A 152 -2.73 -21.03 14.65
C GLN A 152 -3.88 -21.50 13.78
N ILE A 153 -3.85 -21.14 12.51
CA ILE A 153 -4.70 -21.72 11.47
C ILE A 153 -3.84 -22.49 10.48
N ILE A 154 -4.45 -23.33 9.64
CA ILE A 154 -3.76 -23.97 8.52
C ILE A 154 -3.85 -23.09 7.27
N ASN A 155 -2.73 -22.89 6.60
CA ASN A 155 -2.70 -22.24 5.29
C ASN A 155 -3.33 -23.18 4.24
N PRO A 156 -4.45 -22.82 3.61
CA PRO A 156 -5.14 -23.68 2.66
C PRO A 156 -4.36 -23.89 1.35
N LEU A 157 -3.26 -23.16 1.14
CA LEU A 157 -2.45 -23.27 -0.07
C LEU A 157 -1.40 -24.38 0.01
N ASP A 158 -0.84 -24.61 1.19
CA ASP A 158 0.32 -25.49 1.38
C ASP A 158 0.27 -26.34 2.65
N GLY A 159 -0.77 -26.21 3.47
CA GLY A 159 -0.95 -26.98 4.70
C GLY A 159 -0.10 -26.51 5.88
N THR A 160 0.70 -25.45 5.73
CA THR A 160 1.58 -24.97 6.79
C THR A 160 0.81 -24.19 7.87
N PRO A 161 1.23 -24.23 9.15
CA PRO A 161 0.63 -23.39 10.20
C PRO A 161 0.85 -21.90 9.92
N LEU A 162 -0.19 -21.09 10.11
CA LEU A 162 -0.19 -19.64 9.97
C LEU A 162 -0.69 -19.00 11.26
N THR A 163 0.13 -18.11 11.82
CA THR A 163 -0.20 -17.39 13.06
C THR A 163 -1.11 -16.20 12.74
N VAL A 164 -2.27 -16.15 13.41
CA VAL A 164 -3.25 -15.07 13.39
C VAL A 164 -3.38 -14.51 14.80
N PHE A 165 -3.70 -13.22 14.94
CA PHE A 165 -3.82 -12.58 16.23
C PHE A 165 -5.27 -12.19 16.51
N ASN A 166 -5.84 -12.73 17.58
CA ASN A 166 -7.19 -12.39 18.06
C ASN A 166 -7.10 -11.32 19.14
N LEU A 167 -7.88 -10.26 18.99
CA LEU A 167 -8.02 -9.25 20.05
C LEU A 167 -8.76 -9.90 21.23
N GLN A 168 -8.23 -9.73 22.44
CA GLN A 168 -8.86 -10.23 23.66
C GLN A 168 -10.19 -9.50 23.92
N PRO A 169 -11.26 -10.20 24.35
CA PRO A 169 -12.56 -9.59 24.62
C PRO A 169 -12.51 -8.41 25.61
N ALA A 170 -11.57 -8.42 26.56
CA ALA A 170 -11.38 -7.34 27.52
C ALA A 170 -10.99 -5.99 26.90
N TYR A 171 -10.47 -6.00 25.67
CA TYR A 171 -10.09 -4.80 24.93
C TYR A 171 -11.14 -4.38 23.89
N PHE A 172 -12.30 -5.06 23.84
CA PHE A 172 -13.38 -4.68 22.93
C PHE A 172 -14.05 -3.42 23.42
N GLY A 173 -14.17 -2.42 22.54
CA GLY A 173 -14.90 -1.19 22.82
C GLY A 173 -14.25 -0.27 23.87
N ILE A 174 -13.02 -0.52 24.29
CA ILE A 174 -12.30 0.38 25.19
C ILE A 174 -12.01 1.70 24.48
N THR A 175 -12.04 2.81 25.23
CA THR A 175 -11.72 4.13 24.67
C THR A 175 -10.29 4.16 24.16
N PRO A 176 -10.04 4.35 22.86
CA PRO A 176 -8.71 4.38 22.30
C PRO A 176 -7.92 5.58 22.83
N GLN A 177 -6.61 5.40 22.95
CA GLN A 177 -5.66 6.46 23.28
C GLN A 177 -4.79 6.72 22.05
N VAL A 178 -5.36 7.48 21.11
CA VAL A 178 -4.78 7.70 19.79
C VAL A 178 -3.66 8.74 19.86
N TYR A 179 -2.52 8.38 19.31
CA TYR A 179 -1.29 9.16 19.34
C TYR A 179 -0.67 9.21 17.94
N GLN A 180 -0.44 10.41 17.40
CA GLN A 180 0.20 10.59 16.11
C GLN A 180 1.66 11.01 16.28
N THR A 181 2.57 10.28 15.65
CA THR A 181 4.03 10.42 15.75
C THR A 181 4.69 10.15 14.39
N ASN A 182 6.01 10.05 14.36
CA ASN A 182 6.78 9.60 13.19
C ASN A 182 7.17 8.12 13.35
N GLY A 183 7.08 7.37 12.26
CA GLY A 183 7.59 6.00 12.19
C GLY A 183 9.12 5.95 12.28
N ARG A 184 9.65 4.89 12.90
CA ARG A 184 11.09 4.62 12.95
C ARG A 184 11.56 4.09 11.61
N GLN A 185 12.70 4.56 11.11
CA GLN A 185 13.24 4.11 9.81
C GLN A 185 13.46 2.59 9.73
N SER A 186 13.74 1.94 10.86
CA SER A 186 13.94 0.49 10.92
C SER A 186 12.65 -0.29 10.65
N THR A 187 11.47 0.25 10.96
CA THR A 187 10.17 -0.42 10.80
C THR A 187 9.28 0.23 9.75
N ARG A 188 9.52 1.50 9.40
CA ARG A 188 8.76 2.26 8.41
C ARG A 188 9.70 2.97 7.46
N SER A 189 9.67 2.62 6.18
CA SER A 189 10.45 3.31 5.15
C SER A 189 9.89 3.04 3.76
N ASN A 190 9.98 4.02 2.86
CA ASN A 190 9.74 3.84 1.43
C ASN A 190 10.98 4.27 0.66
N THR A 191 11.47 3.42 -0.24
CA THR A 191 12.63 3.75 -1.04
C THR A 191 12.45 3.36 -2.50
N TYR A 192 12.89 4.22 -3.41
CA TYR A 192 12.92 3.99 -4.85
C TYR A 192 14.36 4.01 -5.34
N ASN A 193 14.69 3.14 -6.30
CA ASN A 193 15.98 3.07 -6.98
C ASN A 193 15.74 2.80 -8.46
N GLY A 194 16.09 3.74 -9.32
CA GLY A 194 15.87 3.66 -10.76
C GLY A 194 17.16 3.93 -11.52
N PHE A 195 17.39 3.14 -12.56
CA PHE A 195 18.42 3.33 -13.57
C PHE A 195 17.71 3.55 -14.90
N GLU A 196 18.01 4.65 -15.58
CA GLU A 196 17.34 5.07 -16.80
C GLU A 196 18.39 5.30 -17.88
N THR A 197 18.31 4.53 -18.95
CA THR A 197 19.12 4.76 -20.15
C THR A 197 18.22 5.26 -21.26
N SER A 198 18.72 6.19 -22.07
CA SER A 198 18.01 6.60 -23.28
C SER A 198 18.95 7.02 -24.40
N VAL A 199 18.46 6.84 -25.62
CA VAL A 199 19.08 7.31 -26.85
C VAL A 199 18.10 8.22 -27.54
N THR A 200 18.55 9.40 -27.93
CA THR A 200 17.80 10.31 -28.81
C THR A 200 18.63 10.55 -30.06
N ALA A 201 18.08 10.25 -31.22
CA ALA A 201 18.71 10.43 -32.51
C ALA A 201 17.84 11.28 -33.44
N ARG A 202 18.41 12.37 -33.92
CA ARG A 202 17.91 13.25 -34.98
C ARG A 202 18.84 13.11 -36.17
N LEU A 203 18.46 12.24 -37.09
CA LEU A 203 19.28 11.81 -38.21
C LEU A 203 19.07 12.70 -39.44
N PRO A 204 19.99 12.69 -40.42
CA PRO A 204 19.82 13.40 -41.67
C PRO A 204 18.51 13.00 -42.38
N ARG A 205 18.02 13.90 -43.24
CA ARG A 205 16.77 13.73 -43.99
C ARG A 205 15.52 13.63 -43.11
N GLY A 206 15.55 14.19 -41.89
CA GLY A 206 14.38 14.33 -41.03
C GLY A 206 13.96 13.06 -40.27
N ALA A 207 14.79 12.01 -40.28
CA ALA A 207 14.55 10.82 -39.49
C ALA A 207 14.78 11.08 -37.99
N PHE A 208 13.91 10.52 -37.15
CA PHE A 208 13.95 10.64 -35.70
C PHE A 208 13.82 9.26 -35.05
N PHE A 209 14.55 9.06 -33.96
CA PHE A 209 14.49 7.86 -33.14
C PHE A 209 14.70 8.22 -31.67
N PHE A 210 13.90 7.63 -30.80
CA PHE A 210 14.08 7.64 -29.37
C PHE A 210 13.88 6.23 -28.85
N ALA A 211 14.76 5.80 -27.96
CA ALA A 211 14.57 4.61 -27.15
C ALA A 211 14.97 4.91 -25.70
N GLY A 212 14.23 4.36 -24.76
CA GLY A 212 14.48 4.45 -23.33
C GLY A 212 14.28 3.09 -22.68
N TRP A 213 15.15 2.78 -21.73
CA TRP A 213 15.03 1.62 -20.87
C TRP A 213 15.24 2.03 -19.42
N THR A 214 14.23 1.74 -18.59
CA THR A 214 14.25 2.00 -17.15
C THR A 214 14.28 0.67 -16.40
N ILE A 215 15.27 0.52 -15.53
CA ILE A 215 15.37 -0.57 -14.55
C ILE A 215 15.12 0.03 -13.18
N GLU A 216 14.00 -0.31 -12.55
CA GLU A 216 13.59 0.35 -11.31
C GLU A 216 13.11 -0.62 -10.24
N ARG A 217 13.21 -0.20 -8.98
CA ARG A 217 12.73 -0.96 -7.85
C ARG A 217 12.26 -0.01 -6.76
N GLN A 218 11.04 -0.24 -6.30
CA GLN A 218 10.51 0.37 -5.09
C GLN A 218 10.40 -0.68 -3.99
N ILE A 219 10.79 -0.30 -2.78
CA ILE A 219 10.72 -1.13 -1.57
C ILE A 219 9.95 -0.34 -0.53
N ASP A 220 8.91 -0.96 0.00
CA ASP A 220 8.11 -0.43 1.10
C ASP A 220 8.28 -1.29 2.35
N ARG A 221 8.32 -0.63 3.51
CA ARG A 221 8.32 -1.26 4.82
C ARG A 221 7.36 -0.51 5.72
N ALA A 222 6.40 -1.21 6.29
CA ALA A 222 5.37 -0.66 7.18
C ALA A 222 5.08 -1.62 8.35
N CYS A 223 6.12 -2.00 9.08
CA CYS A 223 6.14 -3.00 10.14
C CYS A 223 6.05 -2.39 11.54
N ASP A 224 5.12 -1.46 11.72
CA ASP A 224 4.96 -0.65 12.95
C ASP A 224 3.57 -0.74 13.55
N MET A 225 2.68 -1.57 12.97
CA MET A 225 1.29 -1.74 13.39
C MET A 225 0.55 -0.40 13.55
N SER A 226 0.72 0.51 12.58
CA SER A 226 -0.04 1.77 12.56
C SER A 226 -1.54 1.51 12.79
N ALA A 227 -2.12 2.22 13.75
CA ALA A 227 -3.54 2.14 14.02
C ALA A 227 -4.35 2.54 12.78
N GLY A 228 -5.18 1.60 12.31
CA GLY A 228 -6.04 1.78 11.15
C GLY A 228 -7.32 2.54 11.46
N THR A 229 -8.33 2.39 10.61
CA THR A 229 -9.65 3.03 10.78
C THR A 229 -10.41 2.53 12.02
N ASN A 230 -10.16 1.28 12.42
CA ASN A 230 -10.63 0.69 13.67
C ASN A 230 -9.85 1.17 14.91
N LEU A 231 -8.83 2.02 14.71
CA LEU A 231 -7.95 2.54 15.75
C LEU A 231 -7.20 1.44 16.53
N LEU A 232 -6.91 0.30 15.90
CA LEU A 232 -6.19 -0.81 16.52
C LEU A 232 -4.78 -0.96 15.95
N ASN A 233 -3.79 -1.17 16.82
CA ASN A 233 -2.47 -1.63 16.39
C ASN A 233 -2.56 -3.16 16.19
N ASP A 234 -2.97 -3.59 15.00
CA ASP A 234 -3.23 -5.00 14.71
C ASP A 234 -1.94 -5.74 14.29
N PRO A 235 -1.44 -6.72 15.05
CA PRO A 235 -0.26 -7.51 14.68
C PRO A 235 -0.43 -8.30 13.37
N ASN A 236 -1.66 -8.58 12.94
CA ASN A 236 -1.91 -9.20 11.65
C ASN A 236 -1.43 -8.34 10.47
N SER A 237 -1.22 -7.03 10.69
CA SER A 237 -0.63 -6.13 9.69
C SER A 237 0.88 -6.36 9.47
N LEU A 238 1.55 -7.09 10.37
CA LEU A 238 2.98 -7.39 10.26
C LEU A 238 3.28 -8.47 9.21
N ARG A 239 2.29 -9.29 8.86
CA ARG A 239 2.44 -10.27 7.78
C ARG A 239 2.64 -9.54 6.45
N PHE A 240 3.76 -9.82 5.78
CA PHE A 240 4.17 -9.20 4.51
C PHE A 240 4.48 -7.69 4.56
N CYS A 241 4.71 -7.14 5.75
CA CYS A 241 4.93 -5.69 5.94
C CYS A 241 6.29 -5.18 5.43
N ASP A 242 7.26 -6.06 5.18
CA ASP A 242 8.63 -5.69 4.78
C ASP A 242 9.02 -6.29 3.43
N TRP A 243 9.11 -5.42 2.41
CA TRP A 243 9.47 -5.84 1.06
C TRP A 243 10.95 -6.18 0.89
N THR A 244 11.81 -5.88 1.89
CA THR A 244 13.20 -6.34 1.88
C THR A 244 13.36 -7.81 2.25
N GLY A 245 12.36 -8.40 2.91
CA GLY A 245 12.43 -9.80 3.34
C GLY A 245 13.20 -10.02 4.64
N HIS A 246 13.30 -9.03 5.52
CA HIS A 246 14.07 -9.13 6.77
C HIS A 246 13.21 -9.21 8.03
N LEU A 247 12.18 -8.36 8.16
CA LEU A 247 11.33 -8.31 9.35
C LEU A 247 10.11 -9.23 9.22
N TYR A 248 9.72 -9.83 10.35
CA TYR A 248 8.47 -10.59 10.52
C TYR A 248 8.24 -11.68 9.45
N GLN A 249 9.32 -12.30 8.97
CA GLN A 249 9.27 -13.32 7.92
C GLN A 249 8.60 -14.62 8.40
N GLU A 250 8.58 -14.84 9.71
CA GLU A 250 7.84 -15.91 10.38
C GLU A 250 6.32 -15.75 10.25
N LEU A 251 5.81 -14.52 10.07
CA LEU A 251 4.38 -14.25 9.85
C LEU A 251 4.01 -14.26 8.37
N GLY A 252 4.96 -14.01 7.47
CA GLY A 252 4.76 -14.07 6.03
C GLY A 252 6.03 -13.77 5.25
N ARG A 253 6.49 -14.73 4.46
CA ARG A 253 7.79 -14.65 3.77
C ARG A 253 7.71 -13.86 2.46
N ILE A 254 8.59 -12.88 2.30
CA ILE A 254 8.87 -12.18 1.04
C ILE A 254 10.35 -12.37 0.73
N SER A 255 10.68 -12.90 -0.45
CA SER A 255 12.07 -13.13 -0.86
C SER A 255 12.80 -11.87 -1.37
N GLY A 256 12.24 -10.68 -1.15
CA GLY A 256 12.64 -9.43 -1.79
C GLY A 256 11.87 -9.12 -3.08
N ILE A 257 11.78 -7.82 -3.41
CA ILE A 257 11.17 -7.32 -4.65
C ILE A 257 12.25 -7.20 -5.75
N PRO A 258 12.04 -7.80 -6.93
CA PRO A 258 12.98 -7.69 -8.05
C PRO A 258 12.93 -6.31 -8.70
N TYR A 259 13.93 -6.01 -9.54
CA TYR A 259 13.86 -4.85 -10.42
C TYR A 259 12.87 -5.09 -11.56
N ARG A 260 12.11 -4.05 -11.91
CA ARG A 260 11.20 -3.98 -13.04
C ARG A 260 11.90 -3.31 -14.23
N ASN A 261 11.59 -3.76 -15.44
CA ASN A 261 12.15 -3.25 -16.67
C ASN A 261 11.04 -2.65 -17.53
N GLU A 262 11.16 -1.36 -17.85
CA GLU A 262 10.24 -0.64 -18.74
C GLU A 262 11.00 -0.17 -19.98
N PHE A 263 10.44 -0.43 -21.16
CA PHE A 263 11.06 -0.09 -22.44
C PHE A 263 10.12 0.82 -23.22
N LYS A 264 10.65 1.90 -23.80
CA LYS A 264 9.91 2.80 -24.69
C LYS A 264 10.72 3.05 -25.93
N LEU A 265 10.08 3.01 -27.09
CA LEU A 265 10.68 3.28 -28.38
C LEU A 265 9.69 4.07 -29.22
N THR A 266 10.17 5.12 -29.87
CA THR A 266 9.43 5.81 -30.92
C THR A 266 10.40 6.17 -32.04
N ALA A 267 9.97 5.98 -33.28
CA ALA A 267 10.77 6.33 -34.44
C ALA A 267 9.88 6.86 -35.56
N SER A 268 10.41 7.78 -36.34
CA SER A 268 9.74 8.30 -37.52
C SER A 268 10.73 8.58 -38.63
N VAL A 269 10.38 8.18 -39.85
CA VAL A 269 11.19 8.40 -41.05
C VAL A 269 10.30 8.99 -42.14
N PRO A 270 10.61 10.19 -42.65
CA PRO A 270 9.98 10.69 -43.85
C PRO A 270 10.45 9.87 -45.06
N LEU A 271 9.49 9.51 -45.90
CA LEU A 271 9.66 8.76 -47.14
C LEU A 271 9.53 9.71 -48.34
N ARG A 272 9.73 9.18 -49.54
CA ARG A 272 9.51 9.95 -50.78
C ARG A 272 8.04 10.34 -50.94
N TRP A 273 7.79 11.37 -51.75
CA TRP A 273 6.44 11.85 -52.09
C TRP A 273 5.63 12.39 -50.90
N GLY A 274 6.29 12.84 -49.83
CA GLY A 274 5.62 13.43 -48.67
C GLY A 274 5.02 12.40 -47.71
N PHE A 275 5.23 11.10 -47.93
CA PHE A 275 4.83 10.07 -46.97
C PHE A 275 5.72 10.07 -45.73
N GLN A 276 5.20 9.63 -44.59
CA GLN A 276 5.95 9.46 -43.35
C GLN A 276 5.56 8.14 -42.71
N MET A 277 6.57 7.36 -42.31
CA MET A 277 6.37 6.16 -41.51
C MET A 277 6.74 6.47 -40.06
N SER A 278 5.88 6.07 -39.13
CA SER A 278 6.12 6.22 -37.69
C SER A 278 5.83 4.90 -36.98
N THR A 279 6.60 4.60 -35.94
CA THR A 279 6.39 3.44 -35.07
C THR A 279 6.53 3.87 -33.62
N SER A 280 5.72 3.27 -32.75
CA SER A 280 5.81 3.42 -31.31
C SER A 280 5.64 2.06 -30.65
N LEU A 281 6.60 1.69 -29.82
CA LEU A 281 6.56 0.50 -28.99
C LEU A 281 6.74 0.94 -27.54
N TYR A 282 5.89 0.45 -26.66
CA TYR A 282 6.12 0.58 -25.24
C TYR A 282 5.87 -0.78 -24.61
N ALA A 283 6.78 -1.20 -23.76
CA ALA A 283 6.54 -2.27 -22.82
C ALA A 283 6.01 -1.59 -21.56
N ASP A 284 4.72 -1.78 -21.29
CA ASP A 284 4.15 -1.46 -19.99
C ASP A 284 4.18 -2.74 -19.16
N PRO A 285 5.16 -2.94 -18.27
CA PRO A 285 5.11 -3.98 -17.26
C PRO A 285 4.06 -3.59 -16.23
N VAL A 286 2.79 -3.59 -16.65
CA VAL A 286 1.51 -3.18 -16.05
C VAL A 286 1.63 -2.01 -15.02
N TYR A 287 0.73 -1.04 -15.06
CA TYR A 287 0.70 0.00 -14.03
C TYR A 287 -0.01 -0.50 -12.76
N SER A 288 0.67 -0.51 -11.61
CA SER A 288 -0.03 -0.37 -10.33
C SER A 288 0.04 1.10 -9.97
N THR A 289 -1.08 1.77 -10.17
CA THR A 289 -1.33 3.09 -9.57
C THR A 289 -1.59 2.99 -8.06
N THR A 290 -1.43 1.80 -7.47
CA THR A 290 -1.64 1.49 -6.05
C THR A 290 -0.45 0.71 -5.49
N PHE A 291 0.76 1.29 -5.57
CA PHE A 291 1.86 0.92 -4.66
C PHE A 291 1.72 1.54 -3.27
N GLY A 292 0.73 2.43 -3.08
CA GLY A 292 0.14 2.57 -1.77
C GLY A 292 -0.47 1.22 -1.43
N THR A 293 0.00 0.60 -0.36
CA THR A 293 -0.69 -0.46 0.34
C THR A 293 -2.03 0.08 0.87
N ASN A 294 -2.96 0.42 -0.02
CA ASN A 294 -4.37 0.18 0.22
C ASN A 294 -4.58 -1.35 0.11
N LEU A 295 -3.84 -2.11 0.93
CA LEU A 295 -4.45 -3.25 1.58
C LEU A 295 -5.64 -2.62 2.30
N ALA A 296 -6.84 -2.72 1.71
CA ALA A 296 -8.00 -2.02 2.22
C ALA A 296 -8.22 -2.42 3.68
N PHE A 297 -7.73 -1.61 4.61
CA PHE A 297 -7.84 -1.80 6.05
C PHE A 297 -9.28 -1.60 6.55
N ASN A 298 -10.27 -1.52 5.66
CA ASN A 298 -11.64 -1.22 6.06
C ASN A 298 -12.76 -1.76 5.16
N ASN A 299 -12.48 -2.52 4.09
CA ASN A 299 -13.57 -2.99 3.23
C ASN A 299 -13.89 -4.47 3.47
N SER A 300 -14.81 -4.71 4.38
CA SER A 300 -15.48 -6.00 4.59
C SER A 300 -16.39 -6.42 3.42
N THR A 301 -16.36 -5.74 2.27
CA THR A 301 -17.25 -6.03 1.12
C THR A 301 -16.60 -6.00 -0.28
N SER A 302 -15.29 -5.78 -0.43
CA SER A 302 -14.67 -5.91 -1.76
C SER A 302 -14.38 -7.38 -2.08
N VAL A 303 -15.40 -8.10 -2.56
CA VAL A 303 -15.21 -9.31 -3.36
C VAL A 303 -14.50 -8.87 -4.63
N TYR A 304 -13.23 -9.25 -4.79
CA TYR A 304 -12.58 -9.11 -6.09
C TYR A 304 -13.29 -10.04 -7.06
N SER A 305 -14.00 -9.46 -8.04
CA SER A 305 -14.74 -10.26 -9.02
C SER A 305 -13.76 -11.10 -9.85
N PRO A 306 -14.12 -12.35 -10.22
CA PRO A 306 -13.33 -13.17 -11.14
C PRO A 306 -13.09 -12.52 -12.50
N MET A 307 -13.81 -11.44 -12.84
CA MET A 307 -13.67 -10.70 -14.10
C MET A 307 -12.51 -9.70 -14.11
N ALA A 308 -11.87 -9.43 -12.96
CA ALA A 308 -10.63 -8.65 -12.91
C ALA A 308 -9.40 -9.42 -13.45
N LEU A 309 -9.58 -10.72 -13.78
CA LEU A 309 -8.55 -11.57 -14.39
C LEU A 309 -8.21 -11.18 -15.84
N PHE A 310 -9.10 -10.48 -16.54
CA PHE A 310 -8.95 -10.20 -17.97
C PHE A 310 -8.57 -8.75 -18.33
N SER A 311 -8.47 -7.84 -17.36
CA SER A 311 -8.19 -6.42 -17.60
C SER A 311 -6.86 -5.92 -17.01
N GLY A 312 -5.82 -6.76 -17.00
CA GLY A 312 -4.45 -6.31 -16.70
C GLY A 312 -4.28 -5.60 -15.36
N GLN A 313 -5.04 -5.98 -14.32
CA GLN A 313 -4.96 -5.35 -12.98
C GLN A 313 -4.10 -6.15 -11.97
N GLN A 314 -3.52 -7.29 -12.37
CA GLN A 314 -2.63 -8.03 -11.45
C GLN A 314 -1.21 -7.52 -11.54
N MET A 315 -0.93 -6.56 -10.66
CA MET A 315 0.38 -5.97 -10.44
C MET A 315 0.95 -6.31 -9.09
N GLY A 316 2.19 -6.80 -9.08
CA GLY A 316 2.89 -7.14 -7.85
C GLY A 316 2.28 -8.37 -7.17
N LEU A 317 3.13 -9.09 -6.44
CA LEU A 317 2.84 -10.20 -5.52
C LEU A 317 1.34 -10.61 -5.45
N TYR A 318 0.98 -11.73 -6.11
CA TYR A 318 -0.39 -12.27 -6.09
C TYR A 318 -0.87 -12.52 -4.65
N ALA A 319 -1.90 -11.80 -4.21
CA ALA A 319 -2.46 -11.89 -2.87
C ALA A 319 -3.91 -12.38 -2.92
N VAL A 320 -4.24 -13.37 -2.10
CA VAL A 320 -5.59 -13.87 -1.86
C VAL A 320 -6.04 -13.42 -0.49
N ASN A 321 -7.12 -12.65 -0.42
CA ASN A 321 -7.63 -12.15 0.85
C ASN A 321 -8.78 -13.04 1.31
N TRP A 322 -8.71 -13.50 2.55
CA TRP A 322 -9.70 -14.35 3.20
C TRP A 322 -10.30 -13.59 4.38
N ASN A 323 -11.61 -13.34 4.36
CA ASN A 323 -12.27 -12.80 5.54
C ASN A 323 -12.56 -13.94 6.51
N ILE A 324 -11.93 -13.91 7.67
CA ILE A 324 -12.11 -14.90 8.73
C ILE A 324 -13.10 -14.33 9.74
N THR A 325 -14.15 -15.10 9.97
CA THR A 325 -15.19 -14.86 10.94
C THR A 325 -15.34 -16.11 11.81
N PRO A 326 -16.03 -16.05 12.95
CA PRO A 326 -16.33 -17.23 13.75
C PRO A 326 -17.03 -18.37 12.97
N MET A 327 -17.72 -18.03 11.87
CA MET A 327 -18.43 -18.98 11.01
C MET A 327 -17.60 -19.44 9.79
N THR A 328 -16.41 -18.88 9.58
CA THR A 328 -15.56 -19.29 8.46
C THR A 328 -15.13 -20.74 8.66
N ARG A 329 -15.19 -21.51 7.56
CA ARG A 329 -14.78 -22.91 7.49
C ARG A 329 -13.84 -23.10 6.32
N TYR A 330 -12.98 -24.10 6.40
CA TYR A 330 -12.19 -24.50 5.24
C TYR A 330 -13.10 -25.07 4.15
N PRO A 331 -12.77 -24.83 2.86
CA PRO A 331 -13.45 -25.48 1.76
C PRO A 331 -13.37 -27.00 1.88
N THR A 332 -14.45 -27.69 1.53
CA THR A 332 -14.53 -29.16 1.57
C THR A 332 -13.57 -29.84 0.59
N ASP A 333 -13.11 -29.11 -0.43
CA ASP A 333 -12.12 -29.56 -1.42
C ASP A 333 -10.66 -29.21 -1.02
N CYS A 334 -10.43 -28.60 0.14
CA CYS A 334 -9.07 -28.33 0.61
C CYS A 334 -8.39 -29.60 1.14
N SER A 335 -7.60 -30.26 0.29
CA SER A 335 -6.89 -31.50 0.61
C SER A 335 -5.84 -31.39 1.72
N VAL A 336 -5.34 -30.17 1.98
CA VAL A 336 -4.32 -29.88 3.00
C VAL A 336 -4.89 -29.30 4.29
N CYS A 337 -6.20 -29.02 4.32
CA CYS A 337 -6.88 -28.45 5.48
C CYS A 337 -7.46 -29.56 6.36
N PRO A 338 -7.67 -29.31 7.67
CA PRO A 338 -8.39 -30.25 8.52
C PRO A 338 -9.82 -30.45 8.00
N GLN A 339 -10.14 -31.70 7.65
CA GLN A 339 -11.46 -32.12 7.18
C GLN A 339 -12.23 -32.70 8.38
N ASP A 340 -12.92 -31.89 9.16
CA ASP A 340 -13.89 -32.42 10.13
C ASP A 340 -15.10 -31.49 10.31
N PRO A 341 -16.30 -31.90 9.85
CA PRO A 341 -17.53 -31.12 9.98
C PRO A 341 -18.08 -31.00 11.42
N GLY A 342 -17.50 -31.71 12.41
CA GLY A 342 -18.01 -31.73 13.80
C GLY A 342 -17.07 -31.16 14.88
N ASN A 343 -15.83 -30.77 14.54
CA ASN A 343 -14.82 -30.42 15.55
C ASN A 343 -14.63 -28.89 15.70
N PRO A 344 -15.05 -28.28 16.83
CA PRO A 344 -14.96 -26.83 17.02
C PRO A 344 -13.51 -26.30 17.10
N ASN A 345 -12.52 -27.16 17.33
CA ASN A 345 -11.09 -26.80 17.36
C ASN A 345 -10.45 -26.72 15.97
N LEU A 346 -11.16 -27.14 14.92
CA LEU A 346 -10.72 -27.06 13.51
C LEU A 346 -11.42 -25.92 12.74
N ASN A 347 -12.26 -25.15 13.43
CA ASN A 347 -12.74 -23.87 12.94
C ASN A 347 -11.54 -22.93 12.82
N SER A 348 -11.46 -22.12 11.75
CA SER A 348 -10.67 -20.88 11.80
C SER A 348 -11.40 -19.90 12.73
N SER A 349 -11.54 -20.25 14.02
CA SER A 349 -12.29 -19.45 14.98
C SER A 349 -11.45 -18.26 15.37
N VAL A 350 -11.62 -17.19 14.61
CA VAL A 350 -11.16 -15.87 14.98
C VAL A 350 -12.35 -15.15 15.59
N SER A 351 -12.20 -14.70 16.84
CA SER A 351 -13.20 -13.88 17.51
C SER A 351 -13.19 -12.48 16.87
N GLY A 352 -14.28 -12.14 16.18
CA GLY A 352 -14.45 -10.86 15.48
C GLY A 352 -14.23 -10.96 13.96
N HIS A 353 -14.73 -9.96 13.22
CA HIS A 353 -14.46 -9.81 11.79
C HIS A 353 -12.97 -9.51 11.61
N GLN A 354 -12.19 -10.45 11.08
CA GLN A 354 -10.79 -10.24 10.74
C GLN A 354 -10.52 -10.59 9.28
N VAL A 355 -9.99 -9.64 8.52
CA VAL A 355 -9.51 -9.90 7.16
C VAL A 355 -8.09 -10.46 7.25
N LEU A 356 -7.91 -11.72 6.90
CA LEU A 356 -6.61 -12.36 6.76
C LEU A 356 -6.12 -12.22 5.31
N HIS A 357 -4.87 -11.81 5.11
CA HIS A 357 -4.27 -11.76 3.77
C HIS A 357 -3.33 -12.95 3.57
N ILE A 358 -3.66 -13.89 2.68
CA ILE A 358 -2.82 -15.04 2.33
C ILE A 358 -2.20 -14.78 0.96
N ARG A 359 -0.87 -14.70 0.85
CA ARG A 359 -0.20 -14.39 -0.42
C ARG A 359 0.34 -15.66 -1.09
N VAL A 360 0.14 -15.79 -2.41
CA VAL A 360 0.77 -16.84 -3.23
C VAL A 360 1.86 -16.20 -4.07
N LYS A 361 3.07 -16.73 -4.04
CA LYS A 361 4.07 -16.41 -5.07
C LYS A 361 3.82 -17.33 -6.26
N HIS A 362 3.22 -16.81 -7.32
CA HIS A 362 3.48 -17.36 -8.65
C HIS A 362 4.61 -16.58 -9.27
N SER A 363 5.77 -17.24 -9.35
CA SER A 363 6.85 -16.84 -10.23
C SER A 363 6.36 -17.07 -11.65
N TYR A 364 5.84 -16.05 -12.31
CA TYR A 364 5.86 -16.07 -13.77
C TYR A 364 7.34 -16.03 -14.17
N ARG A 365 7.80 -17.14 -14.74
CA ARG A 365 9.08 -17.21 -15.44
C ARG A 365 9.05 -16.31 -16.66
#